data_AF-A0A2T4YN50-F1
#
_entry.id   AF-A0A2T4YN50-F1
#
_cell.length_a   1.000
_cell.length_b   1.000
_cell.length_c   1.000
_cell.angle_alpha   90.00
_cell.angle_beta   90.00
_cell.angle_gamma   90.00
#
_symmetry.space_group_name_H-M   'P 1'
#
loop_
_entity.id
_entity.type
_entity.pdbx_description
1 polymer ?
#
loop_
_entity_poly.entity_id
_entity_poly.type
_entity_poly.pdbx_seq_one_letter_code
_entity_poly.pdbx_strand_id
1 'polypeptide(L)'
;MRFMGITIVAAGVLALACGGPASAGAKKTSSYAVKVDGKGFQVNLYADGSVKVIVGGMVGPAPSFGLRDRMRRAVAEATKCEITDDFWLDGKLVGKLTCPPGVVPAGR
;
A
#
# COMPACT_ATOMS: atom_id res chain seq x y z
N MET A 1 -5.68 -36.08 -42.08
CA MET A 1 -6.66 -35.02 -41.77
C MET A 1 -6.14 -34.21 -40.59
N ARG A 2 -5.99 -32.89 -40.78
CA ARG A 2 -5.75 -31.79 -39.82
C ARG A 2 -4.70 -32.00 -38.70
N PHE A 3 -3.46 -31.58 -39.00
CA PHE A 3 -2.56 -31.00 -38.00
C PHE A 3 -3.06 -29.58 -37.69
N MET A 4 -3.44 -29.33 -36.43
CA MET A 4 -3.80 -27.99 -35.95
C MET A 4 -2.62 -27.46 -35.13
N GLY A 5 -1.96 -26.44 -35.67
CA GLY A 5 -0.78 -25.82 -35.09
C GLY A 5 -1.08 -25.11 -33.77
N ILE A 6 -0.11 -25.15 -32.85
CA ILE A 6 -0.08 -24.32 -31.66
C ILE A 6 0.99 -23.26 -31.88
N THR A 7 0.51 -22.02 -31.97
CA THR A 7 1.26 -20.79 -32.13
C THR A 7 2.17 -20.52 -30.93
N ILE A 8 3.43 -20.18 -31.22
CA ILE A 8 4.43 -19.70 -30.28
C ILE A 8 4.06 -18.28 -29.85
N VAL A 9 4.05 -17.97 -28.55
CA VAL A 9 4.20 -16.60 -28.06
C VAL A 9 5.28 -16.59 -26.98
N ALA A 10 6.45 -16.10 -27.38
CA ALA A 10 7.48 -15.62 -26.48
C ALA A 10 6.96 -14.35 -25.79
N ALA A 11 7.07 -14.29 -24.47
CA ALA A 11 6.91 -13.06 -23.71
C ALA A 11 7.99 -13.01 -22.64
N GLY A 12 8.93 -12.07 -22.83
CA GLY A 12 10.08 -11.87 -21.97
C GLY A 12 9.69 -11.51 -20.54
N VAL A 13 10.38 -12.11 -19.59
CA VAL A 13 10.40 -11.63 -18.22
C VAL A 13 11.32 -10.42 -18.18
N LEU A 14 10.69 -9.26 -18.36
CA LEU A 14 11.25 -7.94 -18.28
C LEU A 14 11.83 -7.72 -16.87
N ALA A 15 13.08 -7.26 -16.86
CA ALA A 15 13.88 -6.71 -15.76
C ALA A 15 13.17 -6.54 -14.41
N LEU A 16 13.67 -7.27 -13.40
CA LEU A 16 13.58 -6.87 -12.00
C LEU A 16 14.20 -5.47 -11.87
N ALA A 17 13.35 -4.44 -11.87
CA ALA A 17 13.72 -3.10 -11.48
C ALA A 17 14.02 -3.12 -9.97
N CYS A 18 15.29 -3.38 -9.66
CA CYS A 18 15.89 -3.13 -8.36
C CYS A 18 15.99 -1.60 -8.17
N GLY A 19 14.86 -0.96 -7.87
CA GLY A 19 14.77 0.47 -7.64
C GLY A 19 15.03 0.80 -6.17
N GLY A 20 16.13 1.51 -5.93
CA GLY A 20 16.66 1.91 -4.63
C GLY A 20 15.81 2.89 -3.80
N PRO A 21 16.44 3.68 -2.92
CA PRO A 21 15.86 4.12 -1.65
C PRO A 21 14.70 5.11 -1.81
N ALA A 22 13.78 5.00 -0.85
CA ALA A 22 12.58 5.81 -0.67
C ALA A 22 12.86 7.30 -0.94
N SER A 23 12.30 7.80 -2.04
CA SER A 23 12.46 9.17 -2.47
C SER A 23 11.33 10.02 -1.88
N ALA A 24 11.72 11.00 -1.06
CA ALA A 24 10.89 12.10 -0.59
C ALA A 24 10.38 12.97 -1.76
N GLY A 25 9.44 12.43 -2.54
CA GLY A 25 8.92 13.04 -3.76
C GLY A 25 7.92 12.18 -4.54
N ALA A 26 7.62 10.96 -4.07
CA ALA A 26 6.63 10.12 -4.71
C ALA A 26 5.26 10.83 -4.77
N LYS A 27 4.65 10.86 -5.96
CA LYS A 27 3.31 11.43 -6.14
C LYS A 27 2.31 10.53 -5.43
N LYS A 28 1.38 11.15 -4.70
CA LYS A 28 0.24 10.45 -4.08
C LYS A 28 -0.64 9.91 -5.22
N THR A 29 -0.74 8.60 -5.34
CA THR A 29 -1.51 7.96 -6.40
C THR A 29 -2.97 7.75 -6.01
N SER A 30 -3.22 7.42 -4.74
CA SER A 30 -4.59 7.15 -4.26
C SER A 30 -4.72 7.50 -2.78
N SER A 31 -5.95 7.82 -2.36
CA SER A 31 -6.28 8.17 -0.97
C SER A 31 -7.60 7.52 -0.59
N TYR A 32 -7.60 6.75 0.49
CA TYR A 32 -8.75 6.03 0.98
C TYR A 32 -9.11 6.52 2.38
N ALA A 33 -10.38 6.81 2.61
CA ALA A 33 -10.91 7.04 3.95
C ALA A 33 -11.51 5.72 4.44
N VAL A 34 -10.90 5.13 5.47
CA VAL A 34 -11.33 3.88 6.08
C VAL A 34 -11.74 4.13 7.52
N LYS A 35 -12.76 3.43 8.02
CA LYS A 35 -13.14 3.48 9.43
C LYS A 35 -12.85 2.15 10.10
N VAL A 36 -11.95 2.13 11.07
CA VAL A 36 -11.62 0.95 11.88
C VAL A 36 -12.00 1.24 13.33
N ASP A 37 -12.77 0.36 13.96
CA ASP A 37 -13.23 0.50 15.35
C ASP A 37 -13.91 1.86 15.63
N GLY A 38 -14.70 2.37 14.68
CA GLY A 38 -15.39 3.66 14.78
C GLY A 38 -14.47 4.89 14.64
N LYS A 39 -13.15 4.71 14.45
CA LYS A 39 -12.20 5.79 14.17
C LYS A 39 -11.91 5.89 12.67
N GLY A 40 -11.90 7.11 12.14
CA GLY A 40 -11.52 7.38 10.76
C GLY A 40 -10.01 7.35 10.58
N PHE A 41 -9.56 6.79 9.47
CA PHE A 41 -8.18 6.74 9.02
C PHE A 41 -8.12 7.13 7.55
N GLN A 42 -7.10 7.89 7.18
CA GLN A 42 -6.78 8.24 5.81
C GLN A 42 -5.52 7.48 5.38
N VAL A 43 -5.68 6.56 4.43
CA VAL A 43 -4.60 5.76 3.85
C VAL A 43 -4.22 6.41 2.52
N ASN A 44 -3.02 6.95 2.43
CA ASN A 44 -2.47 7.55 1.21
C ASN A 44 -1.44 6.62 0.60
N LEU A 45 -1.65 6.23 -0.66
CA LEU A 45 -0.72 5.42 -1.43
C LEU A 45 0.12 6.31 -2.34
N TYR A 46 1.35 5.89 -2.55
CA TYR A 46 2.32 6.58 -3.37
C TYR A 46 2.84 5.68 -4.49
N ALA A 47 3.24 6.29 -5.60
CA ALA A 47 3.69 5.57 -6.79
C ALA A 47 4.93 4.68 -6.54
N ASP A 48 5.74 5.00 -5.53
CA ASP A 48 6.91 4.21 -5.12
C ASP A 48 6.54 2.96 -4.27
N GLY A 49 5.25 2.72 -4.03
CA GLY A 49 4.77 1.65 -3.16
C GLY A 49 4.85 1.98 -1.68
N SER A 50 5.17 3.21 -1.31
CA SER A 50 5.03 3.67 0.07
C SER A 50 3.56 3.96 0.40
N VAL A 51 3.24 3.84 1.68
CA VAL A 51 1.92 4.15 2.24
C VAL A 51 2.08 5.06 3.45
N LYS A 52 1.18 6.02 3.57
CA LYS A 52 1.06 6.91 4.74
C LYS A 52 -0.35 6.87 5.29
N VAL A 53 -0.47 6.43 6.54
CA VAL A 53 -1.73 6.39 7.27
C VAL A 53 -1.78 7.53 8.27
N ILE A 54 -2.87 8.28 8.25
CA ILE A 54 -3.14 9.41 9.13
C ILE A 54 -4.47 9.15 9.83
N VAL A 55 -4.60 9.55 11.10
CA VAL A 55 -5.92 9.49 11.77
C VAL A 55 -6.81 10.59 11.18
N GLY A 56 -7.94 10.19 10.60
CA GLY A 56 -8.95 11.07 10.03
C GLY A 56 -9.94 11.51 11.11
N GLY A 57 -9.70 12.67 11.71
CA GLY A 57 -10.57 13.23 12.72
C GLY A 57 -9.87 14.31 13.55
N MET A 58 -10.59 15.37 13.86
CA MET A 58 -10.14 16.52 14.66
C MET A 58 -9.60 16.02 16.02
N VAL A 59 -8.31 16.31 16.25
CA VAL A 59 -7.60 16.38 17.54
C VAL A 59 -8.23 15.59 18.70
N GLY A 60 -7.71 14.39 18.98
CA GLY A 60 -8.02 13.59 20.18
C GLY A 60 -6.79 12.79 20.63
N PRO A 61 -6.60 12.55 21.94
CA PRO A 61 -5.29 12.57 22.59
C PRO A 61 -4.48 11.30 22.34
N ALA A 62 -3.17 11.52 22.14
CA ALA A 62 -2.08 10.56 22.28
C ALA A 62 -2.16 9.27 21.43
N PRO A 63 -1.02 8.63 21.11
CA PRO A 63 -1.02 7.28 20.57
C PRO A 63 -1.77 6.36 21.55
N SER A 64 -3.00 5.97 21.20
CA SER A 64 -3.75 4.98 21.96
C SER A 64 -3.03 3.63 21.82
N PHE A 65 -3.02 2.80 22.87
CA PHE A 65 -2.58 1.40 22.74
C PHE A 65 -3.30 0.75 21.55
N GLY A 66 -2.53 0.16 20.62
CA GLY A 66 -3.06 -0.45 19.39
C GLY A 66 -3.39 0.52 18.25
N LEU A 67 -3.04 1.82 18.33
CA LEU A 67 -3.24 2.76 17.22
C LEU A 67 -2.47 2.31 15.97
N ARG A 68 -1.24 1.81 16.14
CA ARG A 68 -0.42 1.25 15.07
C ARG A 68 -1.15 0.10 14.39
N ASP A 69 -1.64 -0.87 15.16
CA ASP A 69 -2.39 -2.02 14.63
C ASP A 69 -3.66 -1.62 13.91
N ARG A 70 -4.42 -0.64 14.44
CA ARG A 70 -5.59 -0.09 13.74
C ARG A 70 -5.22 0.56 12.41
N MET A 71 -4.12 1.31 12.35
CA MET A 71 -3.61 1.88 11.11
C MET A 71 -3.18 0.79 10.11
N ARG A 72 -2.54 -0.29 10.58
CA ARG A 72 -2.21 -1.45 9.73
C ARG A 72 -3.47 -2.13 9.20
N ARG A 73 -4.50 -2.33 10.05
CA ARG A 73 -5.81 -2.84 9.63
C ARG A 73 -6.48 -1.94 8.60
N ALA A 74 -6.43 -0.62 8.77
CA ALA A 74 -6.99 0.32 7.80
C ALA A 74 -6.32 0.18 6.43
N VAL A 75 -5.00 -0.06 6.38
CA VAL A 75 -4.28 -0.34 5.12
C VAL A 75 -4.73 -1.66 4.50
N ALA A 76 -4.86 -2.72 5.30
CA ALA A 76 -5.33 -4.01 4.82
C ALA A 76 -6.77 -3.95 4.29
N GLU A 77 -7.65 -3.17 4.94
CA GLU A 77 -9.02 -2.95 4.46
C GLU A 77 -9.05 -2.16 3.15
N ALA A 78 -8.23 -1.10 3.03
CA ALA A 78 -8.15 -0.25 1.84
C ALA A 78 -7.55 -0.96 0.63
N THR A 79 -6.51 -1.77 0.84
CA THR A 79 -5.62 -2.22 -0.26
C THR A 79 -5.53 -3.73 -0.41
N LYS A 80 -6.01 -4.51 0.58
CA LYS A 80 -5.75 -5.95 0.70
C LYS A 80 -4.27 -6.33 0.79
N CYS A 81 -3.41 -5.34 1.05
CA CYS A 81 -1.98 -5.52 1.25
C CYS A 81 -1.60 -5.27 2.70
N GLU A 82 -0.42 -5.75 3.09
CA GLU A 82 0.16 -5.51 4.40
C GLU A 82 1.17 -4.37 4.34
N ILE A 83 1.29 -3.65 5.45
CA ILE A 83 2.35 -2.64 5.60
C ILE A 83 3.57 -3.29 6.27
N THR A 84 4.72 -3.13 5.64
CA THR A 84 6.04 -3.59 6.15
C THR A 84 6.98 -2.40 6.29
N ASP A 85 8.06 -2.60 7.05
CA ASP A 85 9.09 -1.58 7.26
C ASP A 85 8.51 -0.25 7.78
N ASP A 86 7.43 -0.33 8.57
CA ASP A 86 6.72 0.86 9.00
C ASP A 86 7.38 1.54 10.20
N PHE A 87 7.37 2.87 10.15
CA PHE A 87 7.89 3.75 11.18
C PHE A 87 6.88 4.83 11.53
N TRP A 88 6.97 5.31 12.76
CA TRP A 88 6.18 6.42 13.25
C TRP A 88 6.84 7.74 12.90
N LEU A 89 6.11 8.62 12.25
CA LEU A 89 6.56 9.97 11.94
C LEU A 89 5.43 10.95 12.23
N ASP A 90 5.59 11.78 13.27
CA ASP A 90 4.70 12.91 13.54
C ASP A 90 3.20 12.52 13.57
N GLY A 91 2.88 11.50 14.37
CA GLY A 91 1.50 10.98 14.51
C GLY A 91 0.98 10.22 13.29
N LYS A 92 1.84 9.90 12.33
CA LYS A 92 1.50 9.16 11.10
C LYS A 92 2.27 7.84 11.07
N LEU A 93 1.67 6.84 10.47
CA LEU A 93 2.33 5.58 10.16
C LEU A 93 2.77 5.61 8.70
N VAL A 94 4.07 5.50 8.47
CA VAL A 94 4.66 5.47 7.11
C VAL A 94 5.36 4.14 6.93
N GLY A 95 5.17 3.48 5.80
CA GLY A 95 5.83 2.20 5.51
C GLY A 95 5.71 1.82 4.04
N LYS A 96 6.05 0.58 3.71
CA LYS A 96 5.91 0.01 2.36
C LYS A 96 4.73 -0.93 2.29
N LEU A 97 4.07 -0.98 1.15
CA LEU A 97 3.06 -2.00 0.88
C LEU A 97 3.71 -3.28 0.34
N THR A 98 3.44 -4.37 1.03
CA THR A 98 3.73 -5.73 0.58
C THR A 98 2.40 -6.41 0.29
N CYS A 99 2.15 -6.70 -0.98
CA CYS A 99 0.91 -7.29 -1.46
C CYS A 99 1.11 -8.78 -1.82
N PRO A 100 0.10 -9.64 -1.62
CA PRO A 100 0.13 -10.99 -2.15
C PRO A 100 0.31 -11.00 -3.67
N PRO A 101 0.88 -12.07 -4.26
CA PRO A 101 0.99 -12.19 -5.71
C PRO A 101 -0.40 -12.08 -6.36
N GLY A 102 -0.53 -11.19 -7.34
CA GLY A 102 -1.81 -10.91 -8.03
C GLY A 102 -2.63 -9.75 -7.46
N VAL A 103 -2.24 -9.19 -6.31
CA VAL A 103 -2.85 -7.96 -5.77
C VAL A 103 -1.99 -6.77 -6.18
N VAL A 104 -2.45 -6.00 -7.16
CA VAL A 104 -1.82 -4.74 -7.54
C VAL A 104 -2.40 -3.63 -6.65
N PRO A 105 -1.59 -2.95 -5.83
CA PRO A 105 -2.09 -1.81 -5.09
C PRO A 105 -2.51 -0.74 -6.09
N ALA A 106 -3.76 -0.30 -6.00
CA ALA A 106 -4.35 0.65 -6.93
C ALA A 106 -3.45 1.89 -7.09
N GLY A 107 -2.94 2.07 -8.31
CA GLY A 107 -1.94 3.10 -8.62
C GLY A 107 -0.60 2.60 -9.19
N ARG A 108 -0.46 1.31 -9.49
CA ARG A 108 0.57 0.78 -10.39
C ARG A 108 -0.03 0.33 -11.71
#